data_AF-A0A2I1HT06-F1
#
_entry.id   AF-A0A2I1HT06-F1
#
_cell.length_a   1.000
_cell.length_b   1.000
_cell.length_c   1.000
_cell.angle_alpha   90.00
_cell.angle_beta   90.00
_cell.angle_gamma   90.00
#
_symmetry.space_group_name_H-M   'P 1'
#
loop_
_entity.id
_entity.type
_entity.pdbx_description
1 polymer ?
#
loop_
_entity_poly.entity_id
_entity_poly.type
_entity_poly.pdbx_seq_one_letter_code
_entity_poly.pdbx_strand_id
1 'polypeptide(L)'
;MHQIAKEILNEEPIIEYRPLFLNGLELDAFFQKHRIALEVQGAQHRFHSTSWYKDVKKLEDIVNRDQQKRCICQDNGISLLEVWYDEKPEIVIAKMIQKIKEFVCQAFKSFDLL
;
A
#
# COMPACT_ATOMS: atom_id res chain seq x y z
N MET A 1 6.96 4.52 9.85
CA MET A 1 6.81 4.41 8.38
C MET A 1 6.30 5.71 7.75
N HIS A 2 5.20 6.28 8.25
CA HIS A 2 4.61 7.52 7.70
C HIS A 2 5.59 8.70 7.61
N GLN A 3 6.41 8.94 8.64
CA GLN A 3 7.39 10.04 8.66
C GLN A 3 8.43 9.94 7.52
N ILE A 4 8.90 8.74 7.20
CA ILE A 4 9.92 8.53 6.16
C ILE A 4 9.33 8.74 4.77
N ALA A 5 8.14 8.19 4.53
CA ALA A 5 7.44 8.38 3.25
C ALA A 5 7.08 9.86 3.03
N LYS A 6 6.65 10.56 4.09
CA LYS A 6 6.44 12.00 4.09
C LYS A 6 7.70 12.78 3.71
N GLU A 7 8.85 12.48 4.31
CA GLU A 7 10.10 13.17 4.01
C GLU A 7 10.56 12.95 2.56
N ILE A 8 10.35 11.74 2.02
CA ILE A 8 10.74 11.40 0.65
C ILE A 8 9.80 12.06 -0.37
N LEU A 9 8.50 12.03 -0.12
CA LEU A 9 7.49 12.62 -1.00
C LEU A 9 7.32 14.11 -0.77
N ASN A 10 7.90 14.66 0.31
CA ASN A 10 7.66 16.03 0.77
C ASN A 10 6.15 16.36 0.82
N GLU A 11 5.37 15.42 1.37
CA GLU A 11 3.91 15.49 1.44
C GLU A 11 3.42 14.85 2.74
N GLU A 12 2.47 15.51 3.43
CA GLU A 12 1.77 14.92 4.56
C GLU A 12 0.75 13.88 4.07
N PRO A 13 0.82 12.62 4.52
CA PRO A 13 -0.20 11.64 4.18
C PRO A 13 -1.49 11.87 4.95
N ILE A 14 -2.61 11.52 4.32
CA ILE A 14 -3.87 11.25 5.01
C ILE A 14 -3.77 9.84 5.59
N ILE A 15 -3.76 9.72 6.91
CA ILE A 15 -3.72 8.44 7.63
C ILE A 15 -5.13 7.87 7.72
N GLU A 16 -5.27 6.53 7.65
CA GLU A 16 -6.56 5.83 7.77
C GLU A 16 -7.58 6.38 6.75
N TYR A 17 -7.15 6.45 5.49
CA TYR A 17 -7.90 7.09 4.42
C TYR A 17 -9.07 6.22 3.96
N ARG A 18 -10.31 6.70 4.20
CA ARG A 18 -11.58 6.02 3.86
C ARG A 18 -12.47 6.85 2.93
N PRO A 19 -12.06 7.11 1.68
CA PRO A 19 -12.90 7.82 0.72
C PRO A 19 -14.12 6.99 0.28
N LEU A 20 -15.16 7.67 -0.19
CA LEU A 20 -16.39 7.02 -0.67
C LEU A 20 -16.14 6.00 -1.79
N PHE A 21 -15.18 6.26 -2.67
CA PHE A 21 -14.85 5.36 -3.78
C PHE A 21 -14.21 4.03 -3.34
N LEU A 22 -13.72 3.93 -2.09
CA LEU A 22 -13.20 2.68 -1.53
C LEU A 22 -14.30 1.74 -1.02
N ASN A 23 -15.59 2.10 -1.16
CA ASN A 23 -16.71 1.23 -0.79
C ASN A 23 -16.63 0.70 0.66
N GLY A 24 -16.20 1.54 1.60
CA GLY A 24 -16.04 1.19 3.01
C GLY A 24 -14.70 0.52 3.37
N LEU A 25 -13.80 0.31 2.40
CA LEU A 25 -12.41 -0.07 2.64
C LEU A 25 -11.58 1.14 3.10
N GLU A 26 -10.40 0.85 3.66
CA GLU A 26 -9.45 1.84 4.20
C GLU A 26 -8.08 1.66 3.56
N LEU A 27 -7.33 2.74 3.41
CA LEU A 27 -5.90 2.74 3.14
C LEU A 27 -5.12 3.26 4.35
N ASP A 28 -4.02 2.61 4.73
CA ASP A 28 -3.24 3.03 5.92
C ASP A 28 -2.72 4.47 5.80
N ALA A 29 -2.20 4.82 4.62
CA ALA A 29 -1.78 6.18 4.31
C ALA A 29 -1.98 6.52 2.83
N PHE A 30 -2.40 7.76 2.55
CA PHE A 30 -2.60 8.26 1.19
C PHE A 30 -1.94 9.62 0.97
N PHE A 31 -1.10 9.69 -0.05
CA PHE A 31 -0.40 10.87 -0.53
C PHE A 31 -1.14 11.42 -1.75
N GLN A 32 -2.02 12.39 -1.52
CA GLN A 32 -2.96 12.89 -2.51
C GLN A 32 -2.28 13.50 -3.75
N LYS A 33 -1.24 14.30 -3.56
CA LYS A 33 -0.50 14.97 -4.64
C LYS A 33 0.20 13.96 -5.53
N HIS A 34 0.81 12.94 -4.94
CA HIS A 34 1.52 11.91 -5.71
C HIS A 34 0.61 10.77 -6.18
N ARG A 35 -0.66 10.74 -5.75
CA ARG A 35 -1.62 9.66 -6.00
C ARG A 35 -1.06 8.29 -5.55
N ILE A 36 -0.38 8.26 -4.41
CA ILE A 36 0.21 7.05 -3.83
C ILE A 36 -0.58 6.64 -2.60
N ALA A 37 -0.94 5.36 -2.53
CA ALA A 37 -1.46 4.73 -1.32
C ALA A 37 -0.40 3.78 -0.73
N LEU A 38 -0.29 3.72 0.59
CA LEU A 38 0.57 2.78 1.30
C LEU A 38 -0.30 1.82 2.11
N GLU A 39 0.02 0.54 2.05
CA GLU A 39 -0.60 -0.53 2.84
C GLU A 39 0.47 -1.39 3.50
N VAL A 40 0.32 -1.60 4.80
CA VAL A 40 1.19 -2.43 5.63
C VAL A 40 0.50 -3.75 5.90
N GLN A 41 0.94 -4.78 5.19
CA GLN A 41 0.39 -6.12 5.31
C GLN A 41 1.03 -6.85 6.50
N GLY A 42 0.22 -7.28 7.45
CA GLY A 42 0.68 -8.07 8.61
C GLY A 42 1.08 -9.50 8.23
N ALA A 43 1.94 -10.13 9.05
CA ALA A 43 2.39 -11.53 8.83
C ALA A 43 1.23 -12.55 8.74
N GLN A 44 0.08 -12.22 9.33
CA GLN A 44 -1.18 -12.96 9.23
C GLN A 44 -1.72 -13.15 7.80
N HIS A 45 -1.29 -12.33 6.83
CA HIS A 45 -1.63 -12.50 5.41
C HIS A 45 -0.72 -13.55 4.73
N ARG A 46 0.50 -13.78 5.25
CA ARG A 46 1.47 -14.73 4.69
C ARG A 46 1.25 -16.17 5.15
N PHE A 47 0.73 -16.38 6.35
CA PHE A 47 0.45 -17.72 6.87
C PHE A 47 -0.79 -18.34 6.19
N HIS A 48 -0.64 -18.60 4.89
CA HIS A 48 -1.54 -19.39 4.05
C HIS A 48 -1.62 -20.87 4.48
N SER A 49 -0.77 -21.31 5.39
CA SER A 49 -0.85 -22.64 5.96
C SER A 49 -0.13 -22.66 7.30
N THR A 50 -0.86 -23.04 8.34
CA THR A 50 -0.45 -23.83 9.51
C THR A 50 -1.31 -23.39 10.70
N SER A 51 -2.29 -24.24 11.02
CA SER A 51 -2.98 -24.38 12.31
C SER A 51 -3.65 -23.18 13.04
N TRP A 52 -3.53 -21.93 12.58
CA TRP A 52 -4.10 -20.76 13.29
C TRP A 52 -5.45 -20.28 12.75
N TYR A 53 -5.69 -20.40 11.43
CA TYR A 53 -7.02 -20.14 10.87
C TYR A 53 -7.87 -21.42 10.97
N LYS A 54 -8.78 -21.45 11.95
CA LYS A 54 -9.88 -22.44 11.98
C LYS A 54 -10.95 -22.18 10.91
N ASP A 55 -10.82 -21.11 10.12
CA ASP A 55 -11.93 -20.53 9.37
C ASP A 55 -11.48 -20.00 7.99
N VAL A 56 -11.56 -20.87 6.97
CA VAL A 56 -11.17 -20.60 5.58
C VAL A 56 -11.85 -19.35 5.01
N LYS A 57 -13.10 -19.09 5.43
CA LYS A 57 -13.86 -17.91 5.00
C LYS A 57 -13.20 -16.59 5.36
N LYS A 58 -12.59 -16.49 6.55
CA LYS A 58 -11.91 -15.25 6.96
C LYS A 58 -10.68 -14.96 6.10
N LEU A 59 -10.01 -16.01 5.63
CA LEU A 59 -8.88 -15.87 4.72
C LEU A 59 -9.34 -15.40 3.35
N GLU A 60 -10.39 -16.02 2.80
CA GLU A 60 -11.00 -15.61 1.52
C GLU A 60 -11.47 -14.15 1.58
N ASP A 61 -12.09 -13.72 2.68
CA ASP A 61 -12.53 -12.34 2.88
C ASP A 61 -11.36 -11.35 2.86
N ILE A 62 -10.22 -11.69 3.48
CA ILE A 62 -9.02 -10.85 3.46
C ILE A 62 -8.46 -10.75 2.03
N VAL A 63 -8.30 -11.87 1.34
CA VAL A 63 -7.78 -11.90 -0.04
C VAL A 63 -8.68 -11.10 -0.97
N ASN A 64 -10.01 -11.27 -0.86
CA ASN A 64 -10.98 -10.53 -1.66
C ASN A 64 -10.90 -9.03 -1.37
N ARG A 65 -10.76 -8.62 -0.12
CA ARG A 65 -10.61 -7.20 0.25
C ARG A 65 -9.33 -6.59 -0.30
N ASP A 66 -8.20 -7.29 -0.19
CA ASP A 66 -6.91 -6.82 -0.74
C ASP A 66 -6.99 -6.69 -2.26
N GLN A 67 -7.63 -7.66 -2.93
CA GLN A 67 -7.85 -7.59 -4.38
C GLN A 67 -8.77 -6.42 -4.77
N GLN A 68 -9.85 -6.19 -4.02
CA GLN A 68 -10.73 -5.04 -4.22
C GLN A 68 -9.99 -3.71 -4.06
N LYS A 69 -9.14 -3.57 -3.03
CA LYS A 69 -8.31 -2.36 -2.86
C LYS A 69 -7.42 -2.14 -4.07
N ARG A 70 -6.75 -3.18 -4.59
CA ARG A 70 -5.89 -3.09 -5.79
C ARG A 70 -6.68 -2.62 -7.01
N CYS A 71 -7.82 -3.25 -7.30
CA CYS A 71 -8.67 -2.87 -8.43
C CYS A 71 -9.14 -1.42 -8.32
N ILE A 72 -9.70 -1.03 -7.17
CA ILE A 72 -10.21 0.33 -6.97
C ILE A 72 -9.08 1.37 -7.08
N CYS A 73 -7.91 1.10 -6.50
CA CYS A 73 -6.76 2.00 -6.64
C CYS A 73 -6.35 2.15 -8.10
N GLN A 74 -6.22 1.03 -8.83
CA GLN A 74 -5.86 1.04 -10.25
C GLN A 74 -6.89 1.82 -11.09
N ASP A 75 -8.18 1.58 -10.89
CA ASP A 75 -9.26 2.26 -11.62
C ASP A 75 -9.29 3.77 -11.36
N ASN A 76 -8.82 4.19 -10.18
CA ASN A 76 -8.71 5.59 -9.81
C ASN A 76 -7.33 6.20 -10.15
N GLY A 77 -6.43 5.47 -10.81
CA GLY A 77 -5.07 5.97 -11.09
C GLY A 77 -4.26 6.26 -9.81
N ILE A 78 -4.49 5.45 -8.77
CA ILE A 78 -3.75 5.47 -7.51
C ILE A 78 -2.74 4.33 -7.53
N SER A 79 -1.49 4.65 -7.25
CA SER A 79 -0.42 3.67 -7.13
C SER A 79 -0.40 3.11 -5.73
N LEU A 80 -0.77 1.84 -5.59
CA LEU A 80 -0.82 1.14 -4.31
C LEU A 80 0.54 0.48 -4.00
N LEU A 81 1.19 0.91 -2.93
CA LEU A 81 2.44 0.36 -2.42
C LEU A 81 2.18 -0.54 -1.22
N GLU A 82 2.28 -1.84 -1.44
CA GLU A 82 2.13 -2.84 -0.38
C GLU A 82 3.48 -3.22 0.21
N VAL A 83 3.59 -3.19 1.54
CA VAL A 83 4.79 -3.54 2.30
C VAL A 83 4.44 -4.58 3.36
N TRP A 84 5.22 -5.65 3.45
CA TRP A 84 4.94 -6.78 4.34
C TRP A 84 5.74 -6.65 5.64
N TYR A 85 5.09 -6.79 6.79
CA TYR A 85 5.67 -6.55 8.12
C TYR A 85 6.32 -7.79 8.76
N ASP A 86 6.42 -8.89 8.02
CA ASP A 86 7.08 -10.12 8.45
C ASP A 86 8.63 -10.05 8.39
N GLU A 87 9.15 -8.98 7.80
CA GLU A 87 10.57 -8.67 7.74
C GLU A 87 10.95 -7.66 8.82
N LYS A 88 12.25 -7.57 9.13
CA LYS A 88 12.75 -6.57 10.09
C LYS A 88 12.37 -5.15 9.63
N PRO A 89 11.97 -4.25 10.53
CA PRO A 89 11.53 -2.90 10.18
C PRO A 89 12.51 -2.14 9.27
N GLU A 90 13.82 -2.36 9.41
CA GLU A 90 14.84 -1.72 8.57
C GLU A 90 14.74 -2.17 7.09
N ILE A 91 14.43 -3.45 6.85
CA ILE A 91 14.26 -4.02 5.51
C ILE A 91 12.97 -3.49 4.88
N VAL A 92 11.89 -3.49 5.65
CA VAL A 92 10.56 -2.96 5.27
C VAL A 92 10.68 -1.50 4.84
N ILE A 93 11.38 -0.69 5.64
CA ILE A 93 11.65 0.71 5.34
C ILE A 93 12.48 0.84 4.07
N ALA A 94 13.60 0.10 3.94
CA ALA A 94 14.46 0.19 2.77
C ALA A 94 13.71 -0.15 1.46
N LYS A 95 12.90 -1.22 1.47
CA LYS A 95 12.06 -1.62 0.32
C LYS A 95 11.04 -0.54 -0.02
N MET A 96 10.40 0.06 0.99
CA MET A 96 9.46 1.16 0.78
C MET A 96 10.14 2.36 0.12
N ILE A 97 11.31 2.78 0.63
CA ILE A 97 12.09 3.89 0.05
C ILE A 97 12.42 3.59 -1.41
N GLN A 98 12.86 2.37 -1.71
CA GLN A 98 13.18 1.95 -3.08
C GLN A 98 11.95 2.05 -4.00
N LYS A 99 10.80 1.49 -3.59
CA LYS A 99 9.56 1.56 -4.38
C LYS A 99 9.11 2.99 -4.65
N ILE A 100 9.17 3.86 -3.64
CA ILE A 100 8.82 5.28 -3.79
C ILE A 100 9.79 5.95 -4.79
N LYS A 101 11.10 5.72 -4.66
CA LYS A 101 12.09 6.26 -5.61
C LYS A 101 11.86 5.77 -7.04
N GLU A 102 11.58 4.47 -7.23
CA GLU A 102 11.27 3.91 -8.54
C GLU A 102 10.03 4.55 -9.15
N PHE A 103 8.96 4.73 -8.36
CA PHE A 103 7.74 5.40 -8.78
C PHE A 103 8.01 6.85 -9.20
N VAL A 104 8.71 7.61 -8.36
CA VAL A 104 9.07 9.00 -8.63
C VAL A 104 9.93 9.11 -9.90
N CYS A 105 10.95 8.24 -10.06
CA CYS A 105 11.78 8.19 -11.26
C CYS A 105 10.99 7.84 -12.53
N GLN A 106 10.02 6.91 -12.44
CA GLN A 106 9.15 6.58 -13.56
C GLN A 106 8.28 7.77 -13.95
N ALA A 107 7.70 8.46 -12.97
CA ALA A 107 6.92 9.66 -13.20
C ALA A 107 7.76 10.74 -13.92
N PHE A 108 8.97 11.03 -13.45
CA PHE A 108 9.86 11.99 -14.11
C PHE A 108 10.23 11.58 -15.55
N LYS A 109 10.54 10.31 -15.79
CA LYS A 109 10.84 9.83 -17.15
C LYS A 109 9.65 9.95 -18.10
N SER A 110 8.42 9.76 -17.60
CA SER A 110 7.22 9.98 -18.41
C SER A 110 6.95 11.46 -18.71
N PHE A 111 7.44 12.39 -17.87
CA PHE A 111 7.38 13.83 -18.15
C PHE A 111 8.45 14.27 -19.16
N ASP A 112 9.65 13.66 -19.16
CA ASP A 112 10.72 13.98 -20.12
C ASP A 112 10.46 13.45 -21.55
N LEU A 113 9.44 12.61 -21.74
CA LEU A 113 9.05 12.02 -23.03
C LEU A 113 7.84 12.74 -23.68
N LEU A 114 7.34 13.81 -23.07
CA LEU A 114 6.28 14.70 -23.57
C LEU A 114 6.87 16.05 -24.00
#